data_AF-F5NXT8-F1
#
_entry.id   AF-F5NXT8-F1
#
_cell.length_a   1.000
_cell.length_b   1.000
_cell.length_c   1.000
_cell.angle_alpha   90.00
_cell.angle_beta   90.00
_cell.angle_gamma   90.00
#
_symmetry.space_group_name_H-M   'P 1'
#
loop_
_entity.id
_entity.type
_entity.pdbx_description
1 polymer ?
#
loop_
_entity_poly.entity_id
_entity_poly.type
_entity_poly.pdbx_seq_one_letter_code
_entity_poly.pdbx_strand_id
1 'polypeptide(L)'
;MSDLLCSAKLGATTLALLLSAASLSAQASVTPDRTRLIFNESDKSISVTLRNNDPKLPYLAQSWIEDEKGNKISSPLTVLPPVQRIDSMMNGQVKVQGMPDINKLPADRESLFYFNVREIPPKSNKANTLQIALQTRIKLFWRPKALENVSMKNP
;
A
#
# COMPACT_ATOMS: atom_id res chain seq x y z
N MET A 1 34.49 -41.10 -0.35
CA MET A 1 34.63 -39.64 -0.10
C MET A 1 33.73 -38.79 -1.00
N SER A 2 33.31 -39.28 -2.18
CA SER A 2 32.36 -38.62 -3.10
C SER A 2 30.93 -38.50 -2.55
N ASP A 3 30.45 -39.50 -1.80
CA ASP A 3 29.04 -39.58 -1.37
C ASP A 3 28.70 -38.59 -0.24
N LEU A 4 29.68 -38.26 0.61
CA LEU A 4 29.54 -37.26 1.68
C LEU A 4 29.37 -35.84 1.11
N LEU A 5 30.02 -35.55 -0.02
CA LEU A 5 29.94 -34.26 -0.71
C LEU A 5 28.60 -34.09 -1.45
N CYS A 6 27.97 -35.18 -1.88
CA CYS A 6 26.65 -35.16 -2.54
C CYS A 6 25.52 -34.90 -1.53
N SER A 7 25.57 -35.55 -0.35
CA SER A 7 24.56 -35.38 0.71
C SER A 7 24.58 -33.97 1.32
N ALA A 8 25.76 -33.35 1.44
CA ALA A 8 25.90 -31.96 1.92
C ALA A 8 25.33 -30.93 0.92
N LYS A 9 25.50 -31.17 -0.39
CA LYS A 9 24.93 -30.31 -1.45
C LYS A 9 23.40 -30.41 -1.49
N LEU A 10 22.85 -31.62 -1.34
CA LEU A 10 21.41 -31.83 -1.31
C LEU A 10 20.76 -31.15 -0.08
N GLY A 11 21.38 -31.28 1.09
CA GLY A 11 20.94 -30.60 2.31
C GLY A 11 20.99 -29.07 2.23
N ALA A 12 22.03 -28.52 1.60
CA ALA A 12 22.14 -27.07 1.36
C ALA A 12 21.05 -26.56 0.41
N THR A 13 20.73 -27.31 -0.66
CA THR A 13 19.67 -26.93 -1.61
C THR A 13 18.28 -26.99 -0.98
N THR A 14 17.99 -27.97 -0.12
CA THR A 14 16.70 -28.06 0.58
C THR A 14 16.53 -26.94 1.60
N LEU A 15 17.60 -26.54 2.29
CA LEU A 15 17.55 -25.45 3.26
C LEU A 15 17.35 -24.09 2.58
N ALA A 16 18.03 -23.86 1.45
CA ALA A 16 17.83 -22.65 0.65
C ALA A 16 16.40 -22.54 0.10
N LEU A 17 15.81 -23.66 -0.33
CA LEU A 17 14.42 -23.69 -0.79
C LEU A 17 13.43 -23.40 0.36
N LEU A 18 13.66 -23.94 1.56
CA LEU A 18 12.86 -23.62 2.75
C LEU A 18 12.94 -22.14 3.15
N LEU A 19 14.12 -21.53 3.10
CA LEU A 19 14.29 -20.10 3.40
C LEU A 19 13.60 -19.21 2.36
N SER A 20 13.60 -19.61 1.08
CA SER A 20 12.89 -18.85 0.04
C SER A 20 11.36 -18.91 0.16
N ALA A 21 10.82 -19.93 0.84
CA ALA A 21 9.39 -20.05 1.11
C ALA A 21 8.93 -19.30 2.37
N ALA A 22 9.86 -18.85 3.22
CA ALA A 22 9.54 -18.09 4.43
C ALA A 22 9.16 -16.64 4.07
N SER A 23 7.89 -16.44 3.71
CA SER A 23 7.34 -15.09 3.53
C SER A 23 7.21 -14.40 4.89
N LEU A 24 8.00 -13.35 5.12
CA LEU A 24 7.88 -12.51 6.31
C LEU A 24 6.53 -11.80 6.29
N SER A 25 5.63 -12.16 7.21
CA SER A 25 4.37 -11.44 7.39
C SER A 25 4.65 -10.16 8.16
N ALA A 26 4.44 -9.02 7.51
CA ALA A 26 4.45 -7.73 8.19
C ALA A 26 3.14 -7.55 8.96
N GLN A 27 3.24 -7.34 10.27
CA GLN A 27 2.08 -7.05 11.11
C GLN A 27 1.82 -5.54 11.08
N ALA A 28 0.69 -5.13 10.52
CA ALA A 28 0.18 -3.77 10.60
C ALA A 28 -1.30 -3.81 10.96
N SER A 29 -1.74 -2.92 11.84
CA SER A 29 -3.13 -2.88 12.28
C SER A 29 -4.00 -2.37 11.15
N VAL A 30 -3.65 -1.26 10.49
CA VAL A 30 -4.40 -0.77 9.31
C VAL A 30 -3.63 -1.05 8.01
N THR A 31 -4.20 -1.90 7.15
CA THR A 31 -3.60 -2.29 5.86
C THR A 31 -4.49 -1.94 4.66
N PRO A 32 -3.95 -1.33 3.60
CA PRO A 32 -4.63 -1.25 2.30
C PRO A 32 -4.84 -2.65 1.68
N ASP A 33 -5.88 -2.79 0.85
CA ASP A 33 -6.21 -4.03 0.12
C ASP A 33 -5.21 -4.42 -0.99
N ARG A 34 -4.30 -3.52 -1.37
CA ARG A 34 -3.31 -3.73 -2.43
C ARG A 34 -2.02 -2.94 -2.20
N THR A 35 -0.95 -3.38 -2.84
CA THR A 35 0.41 -2.81 -2.68
C THR A 35 0.76 -1.71 -3.70
N ARG A 36 -0.11 -1.47 -4.67
CA ARG A 36 0.00 -0.38 -5.64
C ARG A 36 -1.40 0.01 -6.14
N LEU A 37 -1.58 1.30 -6.42
CA LEU A 37 -2.79 1.84 -7.01
C LEU A 37 -2.53 2.23 -8.46
N ILE A 38 -3.51 2.01 -9.32
CA ILE A 38 -3.54 2.50 -10.69
C ILE A 38 -4.83 3.31 -10.82
N PHE A 39 -4.69 4.57 -11.19
CA PHE A 39 -5.76 5.50 -11.47
C PHE A 39 -5.75 5.76 -12.98
N ASN A 40 -6.73 5.22 -13.70
CA ASN A 40 -6.80 5.42 -15.14
C ASN A 40 -7.43 6.78 -15.46
N GLU A 41 -7.06 7.39 -16.58
CA GLU A 41 -7.62 8.66 -17.04
C GLU A 41 -9.15 8.59 -17.24
N SER A 42 -9.65 7.42 -17.65
CA SER A 42 -11.10 7.16 -17.77
C SER A 42 -11.85 7.13 -16.43
N ASP A 43 -11.16 6.94 -15.31
CA ASP A 43 -11.76 6.85 -13.97
C ASP A 43 -11.91 8.24 -13.33
N LYS A 44 -13.09 8.54 -12.78
CA LYS A 44 -13.27 9.75 -11.94
C LYS A 44 -12.68 9.57 -10.54
N SER A 45 -12.70 8.34 -10.04
CA SER A 45 -12.19 7.96 -8.73
C SER A 45 -11.94 6.46 -8.65
N ILE A 46 -10.98 6.05 -7.82
CA ILE A 46 -10.77 4.66 -7.43
C ILE A 46 -11.03 4.48 -5.94
N SER A 47 -11.56 3.32 -5.55
CA SER A 47 -11.78 2.97 -4.15
C SER A 47 -10.68 2.04 -3.64
N VAL A 48 -10.18 2.35 -2.44
CA VAL A 48 -9.19 1.59 -1.69
C VAL A 48 -9.83 1.13 -0.40
N THR A 49 -9.82 -0.16 -0.14
CA THR A 49 -10.30 -0.71 1.13
C THR A 49 -9.14 -0.71 2.13
N LEU A 50 -9.39 -0.16 3.32
CA LEU A 50 -8.48 -0.24 4.46
C LEU A 50 -9.06 -1.22 5.47
N ARG A 51 -8.28 -2.20 5.91
CA ARG A 51 -8.71 -3.18 6.90
C ARG A 51 -7.98 -2.93 8.21
N ASN A 52 -8.73 -2.90 9.31
CA ASN A 52 -8.16 -3.02 10.64
C ASN A 52 -8.04 -4.51 11.01
N ASN A 53 -6.82 -5.01 11.16
CA ASN A 53 -6.50 -6.38 11.53
C ASN A 53 -6.33 -6.55 13.05
N ASP A 54 -6.41 -5.49 13.85
CA ASP A 54 -6.39 -5.60 15.29
C ASP A 54 -7.70 -6.25 15.78
N PRO A 55 -7.63 -7.35 16.56
CA PRO A 55 -8.80 -8.10 16.99
C PRO A 55 -9.56 -7.42 18.14
N LYS A 56 -9.03 -6.36 18.74
CA LYS A 56 -9.58 -5.79 19.98
C LYS A 56 -9.78 -4.28 19.89
N LEU A 57 -8.88 -3.57 19.22
CA LEU A 57 -8.80 -2.13 19.29
C LEU A 57 -9.27 -1.47 17.99
N PRO A 58 -10.06 -0.39 18.09
CA PRO A 58 -10.35 0.47 16.95
C PRO A 58 -9.14 1.36 16.64
N TYR A 59 -8.93 1.67 15.36
CA TYR A 59 -7.87 2.58 14.92
C TYR A 59 -8.46 3.73 14.11
N LEU A 60 -7.80 4.89 14.15
CA LEU A 60 -8.01 5.90 13.13
C LEU A 60 -7.04 5.63 11.97
N ALA A 61 -7.52 5.80 10.75
CA ALA A 61 -6.74 5.72 9.53
C ALA A 61 -6.71 7.11 8.89
N GLN A 62 -5.53 7.72 8.83
CA GLN A 62 -5.29 8.98 8.13
C GLN A 62 -4.68 8.68 6.77
N SER A 63 -5.30 9.19 5.70
CA SER A 63 -4.87 8.93 4.32
C SER A 63 -4.60 10.22 3.55
N TRP A 64 -3.54 10.25 2.72
CA TRP A 64 -3.18 11.40 1.87
C TRP A 64 -2.35 10.98 0.66
N ILE A 65 -2.19 11.91 -0.30
CA ILE A 65 -1.32 11.75 -1.45
C ILE A 65 -0.05 12.57 -1.26
N GLU A 66 1.08 12.02 -1.70
CA GLU A 66 2.34 12.74 -1.86
C GLU A 66 2.80 12.75 -3.32
N ASP A 67 3.52 13.81 -3.68
CA ASP A 67 4.31 13.85 -4.91
C ASP A 67 5.58 12.98 -4.82
N GLU A 68 6.35 12.92 -5.90
CA GLU A 68 7.62 12.17 -5.94
C GLU A 68 8.66 12.67 -4.93
N LYS A 69 8.59 13.95 -4.57
CA LYS A 69 9.49 14.59 -3.59
C LYS A 69 9.05 14.33 -2.14
N GLY A 70 7.91 13.67 -1.93
CA GLY A 70 7.35 13.39 -0.61
C GLY A 70 6.54 14.53 -0.01
N ASN A 71 6.22 15.57 -0.78
CA ASN A 71 5.35 16.64 -0.31
C ASN A 71 3.91 16.17 -0.33
N LYS A 72 3.20 16.39 0.78
CA LYS A 72 1.75 16.17 0.83
C LYS A 72 1.05 17.13 -0.12
N ILE A 73 0.27 16.59 -1.05
CA ILE A 73 -0.48 17.35 -2.06
C ILE A 73 -1.98 17.08 -1.95
N SER A 74 -2.78 18.00 -2.49
CA SER A 74 -4.24 17.87 -2.62
C SER A 74 -4.73 18.03 -4.07
N SER A 75 -3.80 18.18 -5.02
CA SER A 75 -4.02 18.28 -6.46
C SER A 75 -2.77 17.73 -7.15
N PRO A 76 -2.86 16.99 -8.28
CA PRO A 76 -4.04 16.71 -9.09
C PRO A 76 -4.92 15.56 -8.58
N LEU A 77 -4.46 14.82 -7.57
CA LEU A 77 -5.20 13.71 -6.95
C LEU A 77 -5.40 14.01 -5.47
N THR A 78 -6.56 13.64 -4.94
CA THR A 78 -6.87 13.80 -3.52
C THR A 78 -7.59 12.59 -2.95
N VAL A 79 -7.63 12.51 -1.63
CA VAL A 79 -8.14 11.37 -0.86
C VAL A 79 -9.30 11.78 0.03
N LEU A 80 -10.37 10.98 0.02
CA LEU A 80 -11.58 11.22 0.81
C LEU A 80 -12.14 9.92 1.43
N PRO A 81 -12.48 9.87 2.73
CA PRO A 81 -12.16 10.87 3.74
C PRO A 81 -10.66 10.88 4.08
N PRO A 82 -10.08 12.02 4.49
CA PRO A 82 -8.67 12.11 4.87
C PRO A 82 -8.37 11.45 6.23
N VAL A 83 -9.38 11.29 7.10
CA VAL A 83 -9.30 10.57 8.36
C VAL A 83 -10.62 9.83 8.57
N GLN A 84 -10.55 8.57 8.97
CA GLN A 84 -11.72 7.79 9.38
C GLN A 84 -11.38 6.85 10.52
N ARG A 85 -12.38 6.47 11.30
CA ARG A 85 -12.27 5.40 12.30
C ARG A 85 -12.62 4.06 11.65
N ILE A 86 -11.84 3.03 11.96
CA ILE A 86 -12.09 1.65 11.56
C ILE A 86 -12.10 0.82 12.85
N ASP A 87 -13.26 0.23 13.18
CA ASP A 87 -13.39 -0.61 14.36
C ASP A 87 -12.62 -1.94 14.19
N SER A 88 -12.49 -2.68 15.29
CA SER A 88 -11.77 -3.95 15.35
C SER A 88 -12.26 -4.92 14.26
N MET A 89 -11.32 -5.53 13.53
CA MET A 89 -11.61 -6.50 12.45
C MET A 89 -12.51 -5.99 11.31
N MET A 90 -12.74 -4.67 11.21
CA MET A 90 -13.60 -4.07 10.20
C MET A 90 -12.83 -3.45 9.04
N ASN A 91 -13.56 -3.14 7.97
CA ASN A 91 -13.06 -2.43 6.80
C ASN A 91 -13.58 -0.99 6.78
N GLY A 92 -12.70 -0.05 6.43
CA GLY A 92 -13.03 1.31 5.99
C GLY A 92 -12.78 1.46 4.50
N GLN A 93 -13.42 2.45 3.87
CA GLN A 93 -13.22 2.74 2.45
C GLN A 93 -12.69 4.15 2.26
N VAL A 94 -11.70 4.29 1.40
CA VAL A 94 -11.10 5.55 0.99
C VAL A 94 -11.25 5.68 -0.53
N LYS A 95 -11.63 6.87 -0.99
CA LYS A 95 -11.67 7.20 -2.42
C LYS A 95 -10.49 8.09 -2.77
N VAL A 96 -9.73 7.70 -3.78
CA VAL A 96 -8.79 8.59 -4.47
C VAL A 96 -9.56 9.17 -5.66
N GLN A 97 -9.62 10.49 -5.77
CA GLN A 97 -10.39 11.20 -6.81
C GLN A 97 -9.53 12.21 -7.56
N GLY A 98 -9.80 12.37 -8.85
CA GLY A 98 -9.15 13.35 -9.71
C GLY A 98 -9.68 14.76 -9.49
N MET A 99 -8.77 15.73 -9.38
CA MET A 99 -9.05 17.17 -9.32
C MET A 99 -8.89 17.81 -10.71
N PRO A 100 -9.37 19.04 -10.95
CA PRO A 100 -9.30 19.68 -12.27
C PRO A 100 -7.89 19.74 -12.89
N ASP A 101 -6.84 19.85 -12.07
CA ASP A 101 -5.44 19.85 -12.54
C ASP A 101 -4.95 18.49 -13.05
N ILE A 102 -5.73 17.41 -12.92
CA ILE A 102 -5.38 16.10 -13.47
C ILE A 102 -5.19 16.15 -14.99
N ASN A 103 -5.88 17.06 -15.67
CA ASN A 103 -5.73 17.29 -17.11
C ASN A 103 -4.38 17.93 -17.50
N LYS A 104 -3.59 18.39 -16.53
CA LYS A 104 -2.24 18.92 -16.75
C LYS A 104 -1.18 17.80 -16.72
N LEU A 105 -1.57 16.58 -16.39
CA LEU A 105 -0.65 15.45 -16.38
C LEU A 105 -0.27 15.04 -17.81
N PRO A 106 0.97 14.55 -18.03
CA PRO A 106 1.43 14.14 -19.36
C PRO A 106 0.56 13.03 -19.98
N ALA A 107 -0.02 13.25 -21.15
CA ALA A 107 -0.85 12.24 -21.82
C ALA A 107 -0.05 11.10 -22.49
N ASP A 108 1.27 11.22 -22.58
CA ASP A 108 2.18 10.30 -23.29
C ASP A 108 2.86 9.26 -22.38
N ARG A 109 2.80 9.44 -21.05
CA ARG A 109 3.49 8.60 -20.07
C ARG A 109 2.73 8.54 -18.74
N GLU A 110 2.98 7.48 -17.96
CA GLU A 110 2.46 7.41 -16.60
C GLU A 110 3.11 8.46 -15.69
N SER A 111 2.34 8.94 -14.70
CA SER A 111 2.84 9.82 -13.63
C SER A 111 2.81 9.11 -12.29
N LEU A 112 3.86 9.28 -11.48
CA LEU A 112 4.00 8.62 -10.19
C LEU A 112 3.62 9.55 -9.02
N PHE A 113 2.78 9.01 -8.15
CA PHE A 113 2.42 9.57 -6.86
C PHE A 113 2.56 8.50 -5.78
N TYR A 114 2.37 8.91 -4.52
CA TYR A 114 2.35 7.98 -3.40
C TYR A 114 1.06 8.13 -2.59
N PHE A 115 0.35 7.03 -2.40
CA PHE A 115 -0.75 6.94 -1.46
C PHE A 115 -0.22 6.53 -0.10
N ASN A 116 -0.49 7.36 0.91
CA ASN A 116 -0.06 7.13 2.28
C ASN A 116 -1.27 6.82 3.16
N VAL A 117 -1.09 5.87 4.06
CA VAL A 117 -2.01 5.56 5.15
C VAL A 117 -1.21 5.49 6.44
N ARG A 118 -1.57 6.32 7.42
CA ARG A 118 -1.04 6.25 8.78
C ARG A 118 -2.13 5.75 9.71
N GLU A 119 -1.83 4.69 10.43
CA GLU A 119 -2.67 4.25 11.53
C GLU A 119 -2.39 5.10 12.77
N ILE A 120 -3.42 5.40 13.55
CA ILE A 120 -3.30 6.11 14.81
C ILE A 120 -3.96 5.23 15.87
N PRO A 121 -3.18 4.60 16.77
CA PRO A 121 -3.71 3.75 17.82
C PRO A 121 -4.53 4.55 18.83
N PRO A 122 -5.45 3.90 19.57
CA PRO A 122 -6.12 4.55 20.67
C PRO A 122 -5.11 4.89 21.78
N LYS A 123 -5.36 5.98 22.50
CA LYS A 123 -4.49 6.42 23.61
C LYS A 123 -4.41 5.32 24.69
N SER A 124 -3.20 5.03 25.15
CA SER A 124 -2.97 4.12 26.27
C SER A 124 -3.38 4.76 27.59
N ASN A 125 -4.01 3.97 28.47
CA ASN A 125 -4.37 4.39 29.83
C ASN A 125 -3.25 4.11 30.86
N LYS A 126 -2.13 3.53 30.44
CA LYS A 126 -0.99 3.21 31.31
C LYS A 126 0.09 4.29 31.20
N ALA A 127 0.60 4.71 32.35
CA ALA A 127 1.77 5.59 32.41
C ALA A 127 3.00 4.94 31.76
N ASN A 128 3.88 5.75 31.17
CA ASN A 128 5.15 5.32 30.58
C ASN A 128 5.01 4.23 29.50
N THR A 129 4.06 4.40 28.57
CA THR A 129 3.89 3.48 27.44
C THR A 129 4.40 4.07 26.13
N LEU A 130 5.17 3.27 25.39
CA LEU A 130 5.53 3.56 24.01
C LEU A 130 4.39 3.10 23.10
N GLN A 131 3.88 4.02 22.28
CA GLN A 131 2.91 3.70 21.24
C GLN A 131 3.59 3.80 19.87
N ILE A 132 3.42 2.76 19.06
CA ILE A 132 3.94 2.71 17.70
C ILE A 132 2.78 2.95 16.74
N ALA A 133 2.99 3.83 15.78
CA ALA A 133 2.05 4.12 14.70
C ALA A 133 2.76 3.83 13.37
N LEU A 134 2.23 2.89 12.59
CA LEU A 134 2.79 2.55 11.29
C LEU A 134 2.23 3.46 10.19
N GLN A 135 3.11 3.82 9.25
CA GLN A 135 2.74 4.50 8.02
C GLN A 135 3.08 3.62 6.82
N THR A 136 2.04 3.23 6.09
CA THR A 136 2.17 2.51 4.83
C THR A 136 2.18 3.51 3.68
N ARG A 137 3.23 3.47 2.86
CA ARG A 137 3.39 4.29 1.65
C ARG A 137 3.44 3.38 0.43
N ILE A 138 2.45 3.46 -0.45
CA ILE A 138 2.38 2.65 -1.68
C ILE A 138 2.37 3.54 -2.92
N LYS A 139 2.84 3.01 -4.04
CA LYS A 139 2.85 3.73 -5.32
C LYS A 139 1.43 3.90 -5.85
N LEU A 140 1.12 5.08 -6.36
CA LEU A 140 -0.10 5.43 -7.07
C LEU A 140 0.30 5.92 -8.47
N PHE A 141 -0.04 5.13 -9.49
CA PHE A 141 0.22 5.47 -10.88
C PHE A 141 -1.01 6.14 -11.46
N TRP A 142 -0.84 7.32 -12.04
CA TRP A 142 -1.82 7.87 -12.98
C TRP A 142 -1.48 7.38 -14.38
N ARG A 143 -2.46 6.79 -15.06
CA ARG A 143 -2.28 6.16 -16.38
C ARG A 143 -3.13 6.88 -17.44
N PRO A 144 -2.50 7.50 -18.46
CA PRO A 144 -3.24 8.12 -19.55
C PRO A 144 -3.95 7.07 -20.41
N LYS A 145 -5.01 7.49 -21.10
CA LYS A 145 -5.83 6.65 -22.00
C LYS A 145 -5.02 5.98 -23.10
N ALA A 146 -3.96 6.64 -23.57
CA ALA A 146 -3.03 6.08 -24.55
C ALA A 146 -2.33 4.80 -24.07
N LEU A 147 -2.22 4.60 -22.74
CA LEU A 147 -1.50 3.49 -22.11
C LEU A 147 -2.42 2.50 -21.36
N GLU A 148 -3.75 2.72 -21.36
CA GLU A 148 -4.71 1.83 -20.69
C GLU A 148 -4.70 0.40 -21.24
N ASN A 149 -4.46 0.24 -22.54
CA ASN A 149 -4.55 -1.05 -23.25
C ASN A 149 -3.22 -1.80 -23.38
N VAL A 150 -2.17 -1.41 -22.65
CA VAL A 150 -0.90 -2.15 -22.67
C VAL A 150 -1.07 -3.48 -21.92
N SER A 151 -1.45 -4.51 -22.66
CA SER A 151 -1.53 -5.89 -22.19
C SER A 151 -0.12 -6.47 -22.05
N MET A 152 0.25 -6.90 -20.84
CA MET A 152 1.53 -7.59 -20.57
C MET A 152 1.60 -9.02 -21.16
N LYS A 153 0.70 -9.37 -22.09
CA LYS A 153 0.59 -10.73 -22.61
C LYS A 153 1.59 -11.06 -23.73
N ASN A 154 2.24 -10.06 -24.31
CA ASN A 154 3.36 -10.25 -25.25
C ASN A 154 4.54 -9.33 -24.84
N PRO A 155 5.54 -9.86 -24.11
CA PRO A 155 6.83 -9.19 -23.96
C PRO A 155 7.65 -9.19 -25.26
#